data_AF-A0A0G4LWB4-F1
#
_entry.id   AF-A0A0G4LWB4-F1
#
_cell.length_a   1.000
_cell.length_b   1.000
_cell.length_c   1.000
_cell.angle_alpha   90.00
_cell.angle_beta   90.00
_cell.angle_gamma   90.00
#
_symmetry.space_group_name_H-M   'P 1'
#
loop_
_entity.id
_entity.type
_entity.pdbx_description
1 polymer ?
#
loop_
_entity_poly.entity_id
_entity_poly.type
_entity_poly.pdbx_seq_one_letter_code
_entity_poly.pdbx_strand_id
1 'polypeptide(L)'
;MQDHSEEAFEKYIDSIIDLLLPGVTPGIKNPIVDLYGKQEILFMGPDENTADLVDWATEHARKRGAPWWKSFFTGKSPKLGGIPHDEYGMTTLSVREYVKGIYRKTGLDPSTVRKMQTGGPDGDLGSNEILLSNEKYTSIVDGSGVIVDPNGLDREELLRLAKS
;
A
#
# COMPACT_ATOMS: atom_id res chain seq x y z
N MET A 1 -8.99 17.87 7.85
CA MET A 1 -7.87 17.75 6.90
C MET A 1 -6.73 18.54 7.51
N GLN A 2 -5.55 17.95 7.72
CA GLN A 2 -4.38 18.74 8.14
C GLN A 2 -3.96 19.57 6.93
N ASP A 3 -4.05 20.90 7.03
CA ASP A 3 -3.81 21.86 5.92
C ASP A 3 -2.39 21.80 5.30
N HIS A 4 -1.50 20.93 5.79
CA HIS A 4 -0.09 20.87 5.42
C HIS A 4 0.46 19.44 5.24
N SER A 5 -0.37 18.45 4.90
CA SER A 5 0.08 17.04 4.78
C SER A 5 1.12 16.85 3.67
N GLU A 6 0.91 17.46 2.51
CA GLU A 6 1.86 17.40 1.38
C GLU A 6 3.17 18.10 1.74
N GLU A 7 3.11 19.33 2.25
CA GLU A 7 4.30 20.08 2.69
C GLU A 7 5.09 19.32 3.78
N ALA A 8 4.39 18.65 4.70
CA ALA A 8 5.04 17.81 5.72
C ALA A 8 5.74 16.61 5.10
N PHE A 9 5.13 15.95 4.11
CA PHE A 9 5.74 14.86 3.37
C PHE A 9 6.97 15.33 2.59
N GLU A 10 6.88 16.44 1.86
CA GLU A 10 8.00 17.01 1.10
C GLU A 10 9.20 17.32 2.01
N LYS A 11 8.95 17.99 3.14
CA LYS A 11 9.98 18.30 4.16
C LYS A 11 10.60 17.06 4.78
N TYR A 12 9.79 16.02 5.01
CA TYR A 12 10.27 14.74 5.51
C TYR A 12 11.22 14.09 4.50
N ILE A 13 10.82 14.02 3.22
CA ILE A 13 11.65 13.46 2.15
C ILE A 13 12.94 14.26 1.96
N ASP A 14 12.87 15.60 1.96
CA ASP A 14 14.06 16.44 1.86
C ASP A 14 15.05 16.16 2.99
N SER A 15 14.55 16.05 4.22
CA SER A 15 15.36 15.74 5.39
C SER A 15 16.05 14.37 5.26
N ILE A 16 15.37 13.36 4.70
CA ILE A 16 15.96 12.04 4.43
C ILE A 16 17.02 12.12 3.34
N ILE A 17 16.76 12.82 2.23
CA ILE A 17 17.72 12.97 1.14
C ILE A 17 18.97 13.71 1.61
N ASP A 18 18.83 14.72 2.47
CA ASP A 18 19.96 15.46 3.06
C ASP A 18 20.89 14.57 3.89
N LEU A 19 20.35 13.51 4.53
CA LEU A 19 21.17 12.52 5.26
C LEU A 19 21.86 11.54 4.30
N LEU A 20 21.22 11.19 3.19
CA LEU A 20 21.70 10.15 2.27
C LEU A 20 22.66 10.66 1.19
N LEU A 21 22.60 11.94 0.84
CA LEU A 21 23.50 12.55 -0.13
C LEU A 21 24.64 13.29 0.60
N PRO A 22 25.91 12.97 0.30
CA PRO A 22 27.05 13.70 0.85
C PRO A 22 26.92 15.20 0.59
N GLY A 23 26.92 15.98 1.68
CA GLY A 23 26.42 17.35 1.69
C GLY A 23 27.14 18.33 0.75
N VAL A 24 26.36 18.91 -0.15
CA VAL A 24 26.45 20.32 -0.55
C VAL A 24 25.06 20.95 -0.44
N THR A 25 24.31 20.67 0.64
CA THR A 25 22.99 21.28 0.85
C THR A 25 23.17 22.76 1.23
N PRO A 26 22.66 23.72 0.42
CA PRO A 26 22.81 25.13 0.70
C PRO A 26 22.16 25.52 2.04
N GLY A 27 22.92 26.17 2.93
CA GLY A 27 22.39 26.68 4.21
C GLY A 27 22.67 25.80 5.43
N ILE A 28 23.19 24.57 5.27
CA ILE A 28 23.68 23.79 6.40
C ILE A 28 25.00 24.37 6.90
N LYS A 29 24.98 24.99 8.09
CA LYS A 29 26.16 25.64 8.69
C LYS A 29 27.18 24.67 9.28
N ASN A 30 26.74 23.48 9.71
CA ASN A 30 27.58 22.46 10.34
C ASN A 30 27.45 21.12 9.60
N PRO A 31 28.55 20.42 9.28
CA PRO A 31 28.46 19.12 8.63
C PRO A 31 27.68 18.14 9.49
N ILE A 32 26.86 17.29 8.85
CA ILE A 32 26.17 16.18 9.51
C ILE A 32 27.25 15.24 10.07
N VAL A 33 27.16 14.94 11.37
CA VAL A 33 28.10 14.03 12.03
C VAL A 33 27.69 12.60 11.72
N ASP A 34 28.44 11.96 10.83
CA ASP A 34 28.29 10.54 10.51
C ASP A 34 29.09 9.69 11.51
N LEU A 35 28.39 8.96 12.38
CA LEU A 35 28.97 8.01 13.32
C LEU A 35 29.07 6.59 12.75
N TYR A 36 28.41 6.31 11.62
CA TYR A 36 28.35 4.98 11.02
C TYR A 36 29.49 4.76 10.01
N GLY A 37 29.88 5.82 9.29
CA GLY A 37 31.04 5.83 8.39
C GLY A 37 30.87 4.93 7.17
N LYS A 38 29.63 4.52 6.86
CA LYS A 38 29.27 3.66 5.73
C LYS A 38 28.13 4.28 4.96
N GLN A 39 28.18 4.12 3.64
CA GLN A 39 27.08 4.56 2.79
C GLN A 39 25.82 3.73 3.05
N GLU A 40 24.71 4.43 3.20
CA GLU A 40 23.38 3.85 3.36
C GLU A 40 22.50 4.20 2.15
N ILE A 41 21.58 3.30 1.83
CA ILE A 41 20.52 3.52 0.85
C ILE A 41 19.22 3.09 1.51
N LEU A 42 18.23 3.96 1.49
CA LEU A 42 16.89 3.66 2.00
C LEU A 42 15.94 3.42 0.83
N PHE A 43 15.16 2.35 0.96
CA PHE A 43 14.08 2.01 0.06
C PHE A 43 12.78 2.19 0.82
N MET A 44 11.96 3.13 0.36
CA MET A 44 10.72 3.51 1.02
C MET A 44 9.52 2.94 0.27
N GLY A 45 8.39 2.85 0.96
CA GLY A 45 7.11 2.50 0.37
C GLY A 45 6.03 3.46 0.87
N PRO A 46 4.95 3.67 0.10
CA PRO A 46 3.81 4.42 0.58
C PRO A 46 3.09 3.66 1.70
N ASP A 47 2.45 4.44 2.55
CA ASP A 47 1.45 4.01 3.52
C ASP A 47 0.24 4.96 3.45
N GLU A 48 -0.69 4.89 4.40
CA GLU A 48 -1.93 5.67 4.47
C GLU A 48 -1.71 7.14 4.07
N ASN A 49 -2.45 7.60 3.06
CA ASN A 49 -2.46 8.98 2.54
C ASN A 49 -1.15 9.47 1.88
N THR A 50 -0.21 8.58 1.54
CA THR A 50 1.06 8.98 0.89
C THR A 50 1.26 8.40 -0.50
N ALA A 51 0.38 7.49 -0.95
CA ALA A 51 0.49 6.81 -2.25
C ALA A 51 0.63 7.79 -3.43
N ASP A 52 -0.15 8.87 -3.46
CA ASP A 52 -0.11 9.85 -4.56
C ASP A 52 1.15 10.72 -4.58
N LEU A 53 1.94 10.70 -3.50
CA LEU A 53 3.11 11.55 -3.32
C LEU A 53 4.43 10.85 -3.70
N VAL A 54 4.42 9.53 -3.90
CA VAL A 54 5.66 8.75 -4.13
C VAL A 54 6.30 9.03 -5.50
N ASP A 55 5.51 9.41 -6.49
CA ASP A 55 6.00 9.83 -7.81
C ASP A 55 6.79 11.13 -7.69
N TRP A 56 6.27 12.10 -6.93
CA TRP A 56 6.98 13.33 -6.59
C TRP A 56 8.28 13.02 -5.85
N ALA A 57 8.26 12.17 -4.81
CA ALA A 57 9.45 11.84 -4.03
C ALA A 57 10.55 11.18 -4.89
N THR A 58 10.15 10.28 -5.78
CA THR A 58 11.04 9.58 -6.73
C THR A 58 11.71 10.57 -7.69
N GLU A 59 10.93 11.47 -8.29
CA GLU A 59 11.42 12.50 -9.20
C GLU A 59 12.25 13.57 -8.48
N HIS A 60 11.90 13.88 -7.24
CA HIS A 60 12.64 14.80 -6.41
C HIS A 60 14.03 14.26 -6.08
N ALA A 61 14.14 13.00 -5.67
CA ALA A 61 15.43 12.33 -5.50
C ALA A 61 16.27 12.36 -6.80
N ARG A 62 15.64 12.17 -7.96
CA ARG A 62 16.32 12.29 -9.27
C ARG A 62 16.87 13.69 -9.50
N LYS A 63 16.08 14.74 -9.24
CA LYS A 63 16.50 16.15 -9.37
C LYS A 63 17.62 16.52 -8.40
N ARG A 64 17.60 15.95 -7.18
CA ARG A 64 18.64 16.12 -6.15
C ARG A 64 19.94 15.37 -6.48
N GLY A 65 19.99 14.60 -7.58
CA GLY A 65 21.19 13.89 -8.03
C GLY A 65 21.42 12.55 -7.33
N ALA A 66 20.40 12.00 -6.67
CA ALA A 66 20.52 10.72 -5.99
C ALA A 66 20.72 9.58 -7.01
N PRO A 67 21.81 8.79 -6.96
CA PRO A 67 22.05 7.72 -7.93
C PRO A 67 21.02 6.59 -7.82
N TRP A 68 20.40 6.43 -6.65
CA TRP A 68 19.40 5.40 -6.32
C TRP A 68 17.95 5.86 -6.54
N TRP A 69 17.72 7.01 -7.19
CA TRP A 69 16.38 7.63 -7.29
C TRP A 69 15.29 6.67 -7.79
N LYS A 70 15.56 5.81 -8.78
CA LYS A 70 14.58 4.85 -9.32
C LYS A 70 14.06 3.87 -8.29
N SER A 71 14.89 3.50 -7.34
CA SER A 71 14.56 2.54 -6.29
C SER A 71 14.14 3.23 -4.99
N PHE A 72 14.18 4.56 -4.92
CA PHE A 72 13.93 5.29 -3.68
C PHE A 72 12.57 4.97 -3.08
N PHE A 73 11.53 4.89 -3.92
CA PHE A 73 10.19 4.46 -3.53
C PHE A 73 9.70 3.26 -4.34
N THR A 74 9.00 2.36 -3.67
CA THR A 74 8.05 1.41 -4.27
C THR A 74 6.66 2.06 -4.38
N GLY A 75 5.68 1.38 -5.00
CA GLY A 75 4.32 1.92 -5.16
C GLY A 75 4.17 3.05 -6.19
N LYS A 76 5.27 3.48 -6.82
CA LYS A 76 5.29 4.48 -7.89
C LYS A 76 4.56 4.05 -9.16
N SER A 77 4.24 5.01 -10.03
CA SER A 77 3.56 4.72 -11.29
C SER A 77 4.41 3.87 -12.24
N PRO A 78 3.78 3.13 -13.18
CA PRO A 78 4.49 2.37 -14.20
C PRO A 78 5.46 3.20 -15.04
N LYS A 79 5.18 4.50 -15.23
CA LYS A 79 6.05 5.44 -15.96
C LYS A 79 7.40 5.61 -15.27
N LEU A 80 7.44 5.53 -13.94
CA LEU A 80 8.66 5.58 -13.14
C LEU A 80 9.20 4.19 -12.79
N GLY A 81 8.62 3.12 -13.36
CA GLY A 81 9.03 1.73 -13.19
C GLY A 81 8.44 1.04 -11.96
N GLY A 82 7.29 1.50 -11.46
CA GLY A 82 6.54 0.77 -10.43
C GLY A 82 5.57 -0.26 -11.01
N ILE A 83 5.04 -1.09 -10.12
CA ILE A 83 4.15 -2.21 -10.42
C ILE A 83 2.84 -1.95 -9.65
N PRO A 84 1.70 -1.74 -10.33
CA PRO A 84 0.41 -1.47 -9.69
C PRO A 84 0.01 -2.63 -8.77
N HIS A 85 -0.11 -2.37 -7.47
CA HIS A 85 -0.29 -3.43 -6.48
C HIS A 85 -1.76 -3.79 -6.25
N ASP A 86 -2.64 -2.82 -6.48
CA ASP A 86 -4.09 -2.90 -6.54
C ASP A 86 -4.55 -3.74 -7.75
N GLU A 87 -4.05 -3.43 -8.96
CA GLU A 87 -4.40 -4.14 -10.21
C GLU A 87 -4.00 -5.61 -10.15
N TYR A 88 -2.78 -5.89 -9.66
CA TYR A 88 -2.29 -7.26 -9.53
C TYR A 88 -2.70 -7.94 -8.23
N GLY A 89 -3.43 -7.26 -7.34
CA GLY A 89 -3.93 -7.80 -6.08
C GLY A 89 -2.85 -8.47 -5.23
N MET A 90 -1.61 -7.94 -5.23
CA MET A 90 -0.42 -8.64 -4.70
C MET A 90 -0.59 -9.07 -3.24
N THR A 91 -1.16 -8.18 -2.41
CA THR A 91 -1.43 -8.45 -1.00
C THR A 91 -2.54 -9.49 -0.86
N THR A 92 -3.67 -9.28 -1.54
CA THR A 92 -4.83 -10.16 -1.44
C THR A 92 -4.53 -11.57 -1.92
N LEU A 93 -3.82 -11.73 -3.04
CA LEU A 93 -3.39 -13.03 -3.55
C LEU A 93 -2.53 -13.78 -2.53
N SER A 94 -1.58 -13.10 -1.89
CA SER A 94 -0.69 -13.71 -0.90
C SER A 94 -1.47 -14.18 0.33
N VAL A 95 -2.37 -13.35 0.85
CA VAL A 95 -3.27 -13.72 1.97
C VAL A 95 -4.21 -14.86 1.57
N ARG A 96 -4.77 -14.81 0.36
CA ARG A 96 -5.63 -15.87 -0.19
C ARG A 96 -4.92 -17.21 -0.28
N GLU A 97 -3.67 -17.25 -0.74
CA GLU A 97 -2.92 -18.51 -0.80
C GLU A 97 -2.69 -19.11 0.59
N TYR A 98 -2.46 -18.27 1.59
CA TYR A 98 -2.39 -18.71 2.98
C TYR A 98 -3.74 -19.29 3.46
N VAL A 99 -4.85 -18.60 3.20
CA VAL A 99 -6.21 -19.05 3.54
C VAL A 99 -6.56 -20.38 2.83
N LYS A 100 -6.26 -20.51 1.53
CA LYS A 100 -6.43 -21.77 0.79
C LYS A 100 -5.58 -22.90 1.37
N GLY A 101 -4.38 -22.58 1.85
CA GLY A 101 -3.53 -23.51 2.59
C GLY A 101 -4.20 -24.05 3.85
N ILE A 102 -4.86 -23.17 4.62
CA ILE A 102 -5.64 -23.56 5.80
C ILE A 102 -6.77 -24.51 5.38
N TYR A 103 -7.56 -24.16 4.36
CA TYR A 103 -8.66 -25.01 3.89
C TYR A 103 -8.19 -26.40 3.48
N ARG A 104 -7.08 -26.50 2.75
CA ARG A 104 -6.46 -27.79 2.40
C ARG A 104 -6.01 -28.56 3.63
N LYS A 105 -5.41 -27.88 4.62
CA LYS A 105 -4.89 -28.51 5.84
C LYS A 105 -5.99 -29.04 6.75
N THR A 106 -7.12 -28.34 6.82
CA THR A 106 -8.26 -28.69 7.69
C THR A 106 -9.34 -29.50 6.98
N GLY A 107 -9.26 -29.65 5.65
CA GLY A 107 -10.29 -30.33 4.86
C GLY A 107 -11.61 -29.56 4.79
N LEU A 108 -11.58 -28.23 4.91
CA LEU A 108 -12.77 -27.39 4.83
C LEU A 108 -13.12 -27.08 3.38
N ASP A 109 -14.40 -27.17 3.03
CA ASP A 109 -14.93 -26.62 1.78
C ASP A 109 -15.13 -25.10 1.94
N PRO A 110 -14.39 -24.26 1.20
CA PRO A 110 -14.49 -22.80 1.30
C PRO A 110 -15.92 -22.29 1.10
N SER A 111 -16.72 -22.92 0.24
CA SER A 111 -18.10 -22.47 -0.07
C SER A 111 -19.06 -22.56 1.12
N THR A 112 -18.70 -23.36 2.13
CA THR A 112 -19.46 -23.53 3.37
C THR A 112 -19.00 -22.62 4.50
N VAL A 113 -17.81 -22.00 4.36
CA VAL A 113 -17.20 -21.15 5.37
C VAL A 113 -17.91 -19.80 5.40
N ARG A 114 -18.36 -19.39 6.58
CA ARG A 114 -18.91 -18.05 6.80
C ARG A 114 -17.78 -17.05 6.97
N LYS A 115 -17.82 -15.96 6.22
CA LYS A 115 -16.79 -14.92 6.24
C LYS A 115 -17.34 -13.61 6.79
N MET A 116 -16.49 -12.96 7.58
CA MET A 116 -16.56 -11.56 7.96
C MET A 116 -15.31 -10.86 7.41
N GLN A 117 -15.47 -9.67 6.87
CA GLN A 117 -14.37 -8.87 6.33
C GLN A 117 -14.44 -7.44 6.87
N THR A 118 -13.26 -6.88 7.15
CA THR A 118 -13.02 -5.45 7.31
C THR A 118 -12.36 -4.91 6.04
N GLY A 119 -12.92 -3.84 5.48
CA GLY A 119 -12.63 -3.32 4.15
C GLY A 119 -13.82 -3.51 3.21
N GLY A 120 -14.36 -2.42 2.67
CA GLY A 120 -15.51 -2.41 1.78
C GLY A 120 -15.24 -3.00 0.39
N PRO A 121 -16.29 -3.12 -0.43
CA PRO A 121 -16.16 -3.59 -1.81
C PRO A 121 -15.52 -2.58 -2.76
N ASP A 122 -15.36 -1.32 -2.35
CA ASP A 122 -14.77 -0.22 -3.13
C ASP A 122 -13.29 0.06 -2.77
N GLY A 123 -12.73 -0.63 -1.78
CA GLY A 123 -11.31 -0.51 -1.42
C GLY A 123 -10.41 -1.51 -2.14
N ASP A 124 -9.13 -1.18 -2.32
CA ASP A 124 -8.15 -1.97 -3.09
C ASP A 124 -8.06 -3.44 -2.66
N LEU A 125 -7.92 -3.70 -1.37
CA LEU A 125 -7.77 -5.06 -0.84
C LEU A 125 -9.12 -5.76 -0.69
N GLY A 126 -10.14 -5.02 -0.27
CA GLY A 126 -11.46 -5.54 0.04
C GLY A 126 -12.24 -5.97 -1.22
N SER A 127 -12.13 -5.20 -2.29
CA SER A 127 -12.70 -5.52 -3.61
C SER A 127 -12.04 -6.78 -4.19
N ASN A 128 -10.71 -6.81 -4.23
CA ASN A 128 -9.93 -7.96 -4.68
C ASN A 128 -10.28 -9.23 -3.90
N GLU A 129 -10.49 -9.09 -2.58
CA GLU A 129 -10.87 -10.21 -1.73
C GLU A 129 -12.24 -10.76 -2.12
N ILE A 130 -13.23 -9.89 -2.34
CA ILE A 130 -14.58 -10.27 -2.80
C ILE A 130 -14.52 -10.97 -4.17
N LEU A 131 -13.70 -10.48 -5.08
CA LEU A 131 -13.53 -11.06 -6.43
C LEU A 131 -12.89 -12.45 -6.38
N LEU A 132 -11.91 -12.67 -5.50
CA LEU A 132 -11.13 -13.92 -5.42
C LEU A 132 -11.75 -14.98 -4.51
N SER A 133 -12.63 -14.57 -3.59
CA SER A 133 -13.28 -15.44 -2.61
C SER A 133 -14.47 -16.19 -3.18
N ASN A 134 -14.77 -17.36 -2.61
CA ASN A 134 -15.99 -18.12 -2.85
C ASN A 134 -16.70 -18.52 -1.54
N GLU A 135 -16.22 -18.00 -0.41
CA GLU A 135 -16.81 -18.16 0.90
C GLU A 135 -18.14 -17.40 1.01
N LYS A 136 -18.96 -17.80 1.99
CA LYS A 136 -20.26 -17.18 2.25
C LYS A 136 -20.09 -15.93 3.12
N TYR A 137 -20.07 -14.75 2.50
CA TYR A 137 -20.03 -13.49 3.22
C TYR A 137 -21.27 -13.31 4.08
N THR A 138 -21.07 -13.03 5.36
CA THR A 138 -22.14 -12.74 6.32
C THR A 138 -22.03 -11.33 6.88
N SER A 139 -20.87 -10.70 6.76
CA SER A 139 -20.65 -9.33 7.21
C SER A 139 -19.50 -8.67 6.48
N ILE A 140 -19.66 -7.37 6.22
CA ILE A 140 -18.61 -6.48 5.71
C ILE A 140 -18.67 -5.20 6.54
N VAL A 141 -17.50 -4.79 7.03
CA VAL A 141 -17.27 -3.53 7.74
C VAL A 141 -16.46 -2.63 6.82
N ASP A 142 -17.00 -1.48 6.48
CA ASP A 142 -16.35 -0.46 5.67
C ASP A 142 -16.29 0.88 6.41
N GLY A 143 -15.47 1.83 5.92
CA GLY A 143 -15.41 3.19 6.44
C GLY A 143 -16.76 3.91 6.39
N SER A 144 -17.61 3.58 5.41
CA SER A 144 -18.95 4.16 5.25
C SER A 144 -20.04 3.51 6.11
N GLY A 145 -19.84 2.26 6.57
CA GLY A 145 -20.85 1.54 7.33
C GLY A 145 -20.60 0.05 7.47
N VAL A 146 -21.56 -0.64 8.09
CA VAL A 146 -21.50 -2.09 8.35
C VAL A 146 -22.77 -2.76 7.85
N ILE A 147 -22.62 -3.87 7.14
CA ILE A 147 -23.73 -4.74 6.74
C ILE A 147 -23.54 -6.14 7.33
N VAL A 148 -24.63 -6.74 7.80
CA VAL A 148 -24.65 -8.09 8.35
C VAL A 148 -25.91 -8.82 7.86
N ASP A 149 -25.71 -10.01 7.29
CA ASP A 149 -26.77 -10.98 7.03
C ASP A 149 -26.31 -12.38 7.50
N PRO A 150 -26.90 -12.93 8.58
CA PRO A 150 -26.60 -14.28 9.06
C PRO A 150 -26.86 -15.39 8.03
N ASN A 151 -27.72 -15.13 7.04
CA ASN A 151 -28.07 -16.04 5.96
C ASN A 151 -27.19 -15.88 4.72
N GLY A 152 -26.32 -14.86 4.69
CA GLY A 152 -25.37 -14.58 3.63
C GLY A 152 -25.77 -13.41 2.74
N LEU A 153 -24.80 -12.53 2.46
CA LEU A 153 -24.96 -11.40 1.55
C LEU A 153 -25.10 -11.88 0.09
N ASP A 154 -25.80 -11.09 -0.73
CA ASP A 154 -25.95 -11.37 -2.16
C ASP A 154 -24.59 -11.31 -2.87
N ARG A 155 -24.17 -12.45 -3.42
CA ARG A 155 -22.86 -12.57 -4.06
C ARG A 155 -22.77 -11.82 -5.39
N GLU A 156 -23.83 -11.78 -6.19
CA GLU A 156 -23.81 -11.07 -7.47
C GLU A 156 -23.71 -9.57 -7.24
N GLU A 157 -24.42 -9.06 -6.23
CA GLU A 157 -24.33 -7.64 -5.87
C GLU A 157 -22.95 -7.28 -5.32
N LEU A 158 -22.36 -8.13 -4.47
CA LEU A 158 -20.97 -7.92 -4.00
C LEU A 158 -19.96 -7.89 -5.17
N LEU A 159 -20.10 -8.78 -6.14
CA LEU A 159 -19.23 -8.79 -7.33
C LEU A 159 -19.45 -7.57 -8.23
N ARG A 160 -20.67 -7.04 -8.29
CA ARG A 160 -20.98 -5.82 -9.04
C ARG A 160 -20.31 -4.60 -8.38
N LEU A 161 -20.42 -4.48 -7.06
CA LEU A 161 -19.77 -3.42 -6.28
C LEU A 161 -18.25 -3.52 -6.30
N ALA A 162 -17.69 -4.74 -6.24
CA ALA A 162 -16.23 -4.93 -6.29
C ALA A 162 -15.58 -4.63 -7.65
N LYS A 163 -16.38 -4.38 -8.69
CA LYS A 163 -15.90 -4.01 -10.05
C LYS A 163 -16.19 -2.56 -10.41
N SER A 164 -16.89 -1.82 -9.54
CA SER A 164 -17.31 -0.44 -9.83
C SER A 164 -16.20 0.57 -9.64
#